data_AF-A0A376JCY2-F1
#
_entry.id   AF-A0A376JCY2-F1
#
_cell.length_a   1.000
_cell.length_b   1.000
_cell.length_c   1.000
_cell.angle_alpha   90.00
_cell.angle_beta   90.00
_cell.angle_gamma   90.00
#
_symmetry.space_group_name_H-M   'P 1'
#
loop_
_entity.id
_entity.type
_entity.pdbx_description
1 polymer ?
#
loop_
_entity_poly.entity_id
_entity_poly.type
_entity_poly.pdbx_seq_one_letter_code
_entity_poly.pdbx_strand_id
1 'polypeptide(L)'
;MMTFQSRFGREPWLMPYTDETLKMLGEKGVGHIQVMCPGFAADCLETLEEIAEQNREVFLGAGGKKYEYIPALNATPEHIEMMANLVAAYR
;
A
#
# COMPACT_ATOMS: atom_id res chain seq x y z
N MET A 1 2.52 10.09 -3.37
CA MET A 1 3.81 9.56 -3.89
C MET A 1 3.57 8.12 -4.30
N MET A 2 4.07 7.69 -5.46
CA MET A 2 3.93 6.30 -5.89
C MET A 2 5.26 5.57 -5.65
N THR A 3 5.19 4.39 -5.06
CA THR A 3 6.32 3.50 -4.75
C THR A 3 5.92 2.06 -5.10
N PHE A 4 6.91 1.18 -5.17
CA PHE A 4 6.75 -0.21 -5.55
C PHE A 4 7.21 -1.12 -4.39
N GLN A 5 6.51 -2.22 -4.18
CA GLN A 5 6.69 -3.13 -3.05
C GLN A 5 6.98 -4.55 -3.53
N SER A 6 7.17 -5.47 -2.57
CA SER A 6 7.27 -6.92 -2.81
C SER A 6 8.39 -7.31 -3.79
N ARG A 7 9.58 -6.75 -3.58
CA ARG A 7 10.79 -7.09 -4.35
C ARG A 7 11.29 -8.46 -3.93
N PHE A 8 11.70 -9.27 -4.90
CA PHE A 8 12.27 -10.59 -4.64
C PHE A 8 13.59 -10.82 -5.36
N GLY A 9 14.51 -11.54 -4.70
CA GLY A 9 15.83 -11.83 -5.26
C GLY A 9 16.79 -10.64 -5.21
N ARG A 10 17.85 -10.71 -6.01
CA ARG A 10 18.99 -9.77 -5.95
C ARG A 10 19.02 -8.75 -7.08
N GLU A 11 18.24 -8.99 -8.13
CA GLU A 11 18.19 -8.09 -9.29
C GLU A 11 17.43 -6.80 -8.93
N PRO A 12 17.75 -5.66 -9.55
CA PRO A 12 16.98 -4.43 -9.36
C PRO A 12 15.53 -4.59 -9.84
N TRP A 13 14.59 -4.08 -9.04
CA TRP A 13 13.18 -3.99 -9.39
C TRP A 13 12.79 -2.53 -9.70
N LEU A 14 11.54 -2.32 -10.10
CA LEU A 14 11.01 -0.99 -10.34
C LEU A 14 11.09 -0.12 -9.07
N MET A 15 11.60 1.10 -9.23
CA MET A 15 11.82 2.08 -8.17
C MET A 15 10.81 3.24 -8.29
N PRO A 16 10.53 3.98 -7.19
CA PRO A 16 11.15 3.89 -5.86
C PRO A 16 10.58 2.76 -4.98
N TYR A 17 11.42 2.20 -4.11
CA TYR A 17 11.04 1.11 -3.21
C TYR A 17 10.29 1.62 -1.98
N THR A 18 9.22 0.90 -1.59
CA THR A 18 8.29 1.37 -0.55
C THR A 18 8.93 1.42 0.83
N ASP A 19 9.62 0.36 1.23
CA ASP A 19 10.37 0.24 2.50
C ASP A 19 11.41 1.37 2.66
N GLU A 20 12.24 1.58 1.64
CA GLU A 20 13.28 2.60 1.64
C GLU A 20 12.68 4.02 1.67
N THR A 21 11.59 4.23 0.93
CA THR A 21 10.89 5.53 0.92
C THR A 21 10.30 5.83 2.29
N LEU A 22 9.65 4.86 2.93
CA LEU A 22 9.04 5.02 4.25
C LEU A 22 10.08 5.32 5.32
N LYS A 23 11.20 4.59 5.32
CA LYS A 23 12.33 4.86 6.21
C LYS A 23 12.82 6.31 6.04
N MET A 24 13.08 6.71 4.81
CA MET A 24 13.54 8.07 4.49
C MET A 24 12.54 9.16 4.92
N LEU A 25 11.24 8.93 4.77
CA LEU A 25 10.21 9.87 5.24
C LEU A 25 10.21 10.00 6.76
N GLY A 26 10.32 8.89 7.50
CA GLY A 26 10.46 8.90 8.95
C GLY A 26 11.70 9.68 9.41
N GLU A 27 12.86 9.40 8.79
CA GLU A 27 14.14 10.08 9.07
C GLU A 27 14.08 11.59 8.80
N LYS A 28 13.28 12.01 7.81
CA LYS A 28 13.04 13.43 7.49
C LYS A 28 12.03 14.11 8.44
N GLY A 29 11.52 13.41 9.44
CA GLY A 29 10.59 13.96 10.41
C GLY A 29 9.15 14.08 9.89
N VAL A 30 8.79 13.35 8.84
CA VAL A 30 7.37 13.26 8.43
C VAL A 30 6.60 12.60 9.58
N GLY A 31 5.66 13.35 10.16
CA GLY A 31 4.95 12.90 11.34
C GLY A 31 3.85 11.88 11.04
N HIS A 32 3.14 12.04 9.93
CA HIS A 32 1.93 11.24 9.64
C HIS A 32 1.84 10.90 8.16
N ILE A 33 1.58 9.62 7.86
CA ILE A 33 1.29 9.14 6.51
C ILE A 33 0.06 8.24 6.48
N GLN A 34 -0.57 8.20 5.30
CA GLN A 34 -1.60 7.24 4.95
C GLN A 34 -1.17 6.50 3.68
N VAL A 35 -1.35 5.19 3.63
CA VAL A 35 -0.87 4.32 2.54
C VAL A 35 -2.05 3.54 1.97
N MET A 36 -2.15 3.48 0.64
CA MET A 36 -3.12 2.67 -0.08
C MET A 36 -2.41 1.84 -1.15
N CYS A 37 -2.97 0.68 -1.48
CA CYS A 37 -2.40 -0.26 -2.45
C CYS A 37 -3.29 -0.36 -3.71
N PRO A 38 -3.22 0.61 -4.65
CA PRO A 38 -4.14 0.65 -5.80
C PRO A 38 -3.93 -0.49 -6.81
N GLY A 39 -2.86 -1.28 -6.66
CA GLY A 39 -2.65 -2.51 -7.45
C GLY A 39 -3.52 -3.69 -7.01
N PHE A 40 -4.22 -3.57 -5.87
CA PHE A 40 -5.05 -4.64 -5.31
C PHE A 40 -6.47 -4.13 -5.04
N ALA A 41 -7.46 -4.86 -5.55
CA ALA A 41 -8.88 -4.56 -5.32
C ALA A 41 -9.40 -5.15 -3.99
N ALA A 42 -8.73 -6.18 -3.48
CA ALA A 42 -9.04 -6.86 -2.22
C ALA A 42 -7.74 -7.10 -1.44
N ASP A 43 -7.88 -7.14 -0.12
CA ASP A 43 -6.74 -7.36 0.77
C ASP A 43 -6.19 -8.77 0.66
N CYS A 44 -4.87 -8.87 0.76
CA CYS A 44 -4.08 -10.08 0.66
C CYS A 44 -2.87 -10.00 1.59
N LEU A 45 -1.96 -10.97 1.51
CA LEU A 45 -0.78 -11.00 2.36
C LEU A 45 0.10 -9.76 2.14
N GLU A 46 0.27 -9.34 0.90
CA GLU A 46 1.07 -8.16 0.53
C GLU A 46 0.48 -6.85 1.07
N THR A 47 -0.83 -6.77 1.35
CA THR A 47 -1.44 -5.56 1.92
C THR A 47 -1.50 -5.61 3.44
N LEU A 48 -1.92 -6.73 4.02
CA LEU A 48 -2.12 -6.85 5.46
C LEU A 48 -0.80 -7.02 6.22
N GLU A 49 0.07 -7.90 5.75
CA GLU A 49 1.34 -8.19 6.43
C GLU A 49 2.41 -7.17 6.02
N GLU A 50 2.71 -7.05 4.72
CA GLU A 50 3.84 -6.20 4.29
C GLU A 50 3.54 -4.71 4.48
N ILE A 51 2.34 -4.25 4.14
CA ILE A 51 2.01 -2.82 4.19
C ILE A 51 1.49 -2.40 5.56
N ALA A 52 0.43 -3.04 6.07
CA ALA A 52 -0.20 -2.58 7.30
C ALA A 52 0.65 -2.85 8.56
N GLU A 53 1.50 -3.88 8.54
CA GLU A 53 2.36 -4.25 9.67
C GLU A 53 3.84 -3.91 9.43
N GLN A 54 4.53 -4.59 8.52
CA GLN A 54 5.99 -4.47 8.40
C GLN A 54 6.45 -3.04 8.01
N ASN A 55 5.82 -2.44 7.00
CA ASN A 55 6.13 -1.08 6.57
C ASN A 55 5.73 -0.01 7.58
N ARG A 56 4.72 -0.29 8.42
CA ARG A 56 4.40 0.56 9.57
C ARG A 56 5.55 0.57 10.57
N GLU A 57 6.14 -0.59 10.88
CA GLU A 57 7.30 -0.67 11.76
C GLU A 57 8.50 0.09 11.19
N VAL A 58 8.75 -0.02 9.89
CA VAL A 58 9.82 0.72 9.20
C VAL A 58 9.66 2.23 9.38
N PHE A 59 8.47 2.77 9.10
CA PHE A 59 8.21 4.22 9.20
C PHE A 59 8.29 4.74 10.65
N LEU A 60 7.65 4.03 11.59
CA LEU A 60 7.62 4.44 12.99
C LEU A 60 9.00 4.29 13.64
N GLY A 61 9.73 3.20 13.34
CA GLY A 61 11.10 2.97 13.79
C GLY A 61 12.10 4.01 13.26
N ALA A 62 11.83 4.60 12.10
CA ALA A 62 12.62 5.69 11.52
C ALA A 62 12.32 7.08 12.11
N GLY A 63 11.36 7.20 13.04
CA GLY A 63 11.03 8.46 13.72
C GLY A 63 9.66 9.06 13.38
N GLY A 64 8.93 8.44 12.44
CA GLY A 64 7.54 8.78 12.14
C GLY A 64 6.61 8.63 13.35
N LYS A 65 5.46 9.30 13.35
CA LYS A 65 4.54 9.34 14.52
C LYS A 65 3.23 8.59 14.30
N LYS A 66 2.67 8.66 13.09
CA LYS A 66 1.39 8.04 12.75
C LYS A 66 1.44 7.41 11.37
N TYR A 67 0.97 6.17 11.29
CA TYR A 67 0.88 5.39 10.06
C TYR A 67 -0.53 4.81 9.99
N GLU A 68 -1.20 5.00 8.85
CA GLU A 68 -2.53 4.43 8.61
C GLU A 68 -2.56 3.74 7.25
N TYR A 69 -2.90 2.46 7.24
CA TYR A 69 -3.24 1.75 6.02
C TYR A 69 -4.70 2.01 5.66
N ILE A 70 -4.97 2.33 4.39
CA ILE A 70 -6.29 2.46 3.81
C ILE A 70 -6.65 1.09 3.21
N PRO A 71 -7.64 0.36 3.76
CA PRO A 71 -8.01 -0.96 3.27
C PRO A 71 -8.34 -0.97 1.79
N ALA A 72 -8.12 -2.11 1.15
CA ALA A 72 -8.59 -2.32 -0.21
C ALA A 72 -10.13 -2.24 -0.26
N LEU A 73 -10.67 -2.10 -1.47
CA LEU A 73 -12.11 -1.97 -1.66
C LEU A 73 -12.88 -3.21 -1.19
N ASN A 74 -12.25 -4.39 -1.20
CA ASN A 74 -12.79 -5.64 -0.66
C ASN A 74 -14.23 -5.90 -1.17
N ALA A 75 -15.15 -6.25 -0.28
CA ALA A 75 -16.56 -6.51 -0.59
C ALA A 75 -17.46 -5.29 -0.34
N THR A 76 -16.93 -4.06 -0.47
CA THR A 76 -17.77 -2.85 -0.37
C THR A 76 -18.87 -2.89 -1.45
N PRO A 77 -20.11 -2.48 -1.12
CA PRO A 77 -21.20 -2.45 -2.09
C PRO A 77 -20.85 -1.69 -3.37
N GLU A 78 -20.16 -0.56 -3.24
CA GLU A 78 -19.77 0.31 -4.34
C GLU A 78 -18.77 -0.37 -5.29
N HIS A 79 -17.84 -1.17 -4.76
CA HIS A 79 -16.89 -1.94 -5.56
C HIS A 79 -17.61 -3.02 -6.36
N ILE A 80 -18.52 -3.77 -5.72
CA ILE A 80 -19.30 -4.82 -6.39
C ILE A 80 -20.19 -4.21 -7.47
N GLU A 81 -20.86 -3.08 -7.18
CA GLU A 81 -21.69 -2.36 -8.14
C GLU A 81 -20.87 -1.87 -9.34
N MET A 82 -19.70 -1.27 -9.09
CA MET A 82 -18.80 -0.82 -10.16
C MET A 82 -18.36 -1.98 -11.06
N MET A 83 -17.99 -3.13 -10.48
CA MET A 83 -17.63 -4.33 -11.25
C MET A 83 -18.81 -4.88 -12.05
N ALA A 84 -20.03 -4.88 -11.47
CA ALA A 84 -21.24 -5.31 -12.17
C ALA A 84 -21.58 -4.39 -13.35
N ASN A 85 -21.48 -3.07 -13.15
CA ASN A 85 -21.71 -2.06 -14.19
C ASN A 85 -20.69 -2.18 -15.33
N LEU A 86 -19.42 -2.46 -15.01
CA LEU A 86 -18.37 -2.65 -16.01
C LEU A 86 -18.70 -3.82 -16.95
N VAL A 87 -19.16 -4.96 -16.41
CA VAL A 87 -19.52 -6.14 -17.22
C VAL A 87 -20.86 -5.96 -17.95
N ALA A 88 -21.81 -5.22 -17.38
CA ALA A 88 -23.11 -4.96 -18.00
C ALA A 88 -23.00 -4.21 -19.33
N ALA A 89 -21.97 -3.39 -19.52
CA ALA A 89 -21.71 -2.67 -20.78
C ALA A 89 -21.38 -3.60 -21.98
N TYR A 90 -21.09 -4.88 -21.71
CA TYR A 90 -20.74 -5.88 -22.73
C TYR A 90 -21.83 -6.94 -22.91
N ARG A 91 -23.05 -6.69 -22.42
CA ARG A 91 -24.23 -7.55 -22.61
C ARG A 91 -25.11 -7.07 -23.74
#